data_AF-A0A515KDX2-F1
#
_entry.id   AF-A0A515KDX2-F1
#
_cell.length_a   1.000
_cell.length_b   1.000
_cell.length_c   1.000
_cell.angle_alpha   90.00
_cell.angle_beta   90.00
_cell.angle_gamma   90.00
#
_symmetry.space_group_name_H-M   'P 1'
#
loop_
_entity.id
_entity.type
_entity.pdbx_description
1 polymer ?
#
loop_
_entity_poly.entity_id
_entity_poly.type
_entity_poly.pdbx_seq_one_letter_code
_entity_poly.pdbx_strand_id
1 'polypeptide(L)'
;MAGFTSRLFRANSGRHFANPWRHLVLTIVTPAGNQNLVTLETVKAALGIAGSADDASLTFLIGQASSMIATHCGRVFIKEVVNETFRPTSPGFKAALMLSRYPVFAIASVTERGLTLAASGYAFDQASGVLERIYGDRAGCWSGACVVAYTGGYGPDGIPVPADLQGAAIALVDHLRRRAGSNPMVRSSEIAGIGSNTYEVPSTAIPEFITCSIEPYRALPIG
;
A
#
# COMPACT_ATOMS: atom_id res chain seq x y z
N MET A 1 46.59 6.64 -25.63
CA MET A 1 46.08 5.56 -24.76
C MET A 1 46.38 5.92 -23.32
N ALA A 2 45.39 6.47 -22.60
CA ALA A 2 45.50 6.77 -21.18
C ALA A 2 44.17 6.35 -20.52
N GLY A 3 44.29 5.50 -19.51
CA GLY A 3 43.21 4.65 -18.99
C GLY A 3 42.11 5.41 -18.25
N PHE A 4 40.88 5.06 -18.61
CA PHE A 4 39.65 5.43 -17.92
C PHE A 4 39.54 4.58 -16.63
N THR A 5 39.95 5.11 -15.48
CA THR A 5 39.66 4.47 -14.18
C THR A 5 38.23 4.79 -13.79
N SER A 6 37.31 3.88 -14.12
CA SER A 6 35.93 3.87 -13.68
C SER A 6 35.88 3.84 -12.15
N ARG A 7 35.41 4.93 -11.54
CA ARG A 7 35.02 4.93 -10.12
C ARG A 7 33.82 4.02 -9.99
N LEU A 8 34.07 2.82 -9.49
CA LEU A 8 33.06 1.86 -9.05
C LEU A 8 32.05 2.60 -8.17
N PHE A 9 30.85 2.76 -8.71
CA PHE A 9 29.63 3.12 -7.98
C PHE A 9 29.38 1.98 -6.99
N ARG A 10 29.99 2.07 -5.81
CA ARG A 10 29.81 1.09 -4.74
C ARG A 10 28.40 1.28 -4.21
N ALA A 11 27.47 0.49 -4.73
CA ALA A 11 26.12 0.35 -4.21
C ALA A 11 26.24 0.11 -2.69
N ASN A 12 25.79 1.08 -1.91
CA ASN A 12 25.83 1.03 -0.46
C ASN A 12 24.77 0.02 0.00
N SER A 13 25.22 -1.20 0.21
CA SER A 13 24.46 -2.33 0.72
C SER A 13 23.85 -2.00 2.09
N GLY A 14 22.51 -2.04 2.15
CA GLY A 14 21.76 -2.52 3.30
C GLY A 14 22.09 -1.92 4.66
N ARG A 15 21.83 -0.62 4.85
CA ARG A 15 21.46 -0.16 6.21
C ARG A 15 19.97 -0.47 6.39
N HIS A 16 19.68 -1.63 6.95
CA HIS A 16 18.39 -1.86 7.59
C HIS A 16 18.29 -0.84 8.73
N PHE A 17 17.56 0.25 8.50
CA PHE A 17 17.09 1.10 9.58
C PHE A 17 16.07 0.27 10.36
N ALA A 18 16.55 -0.54 11.31
CA ALA A 18 15.67 -1.15 12.30
C ALA A 18 14.83 -0.02 12.90
N ASN A 19 13.52 -0.11 12.79
CA ASN A 19 12.60 0.93 13.21
C ASN A 19 12.83 1.14 14.71
N PRO A 20 13.36 2.30 15.12
CA PRO A 20 13.69 2.53 16.51
C PRO A 20 12.45 2.68 17.42
N TRP A 21 11.27 2.62 16.82
CA TRP A 21 9.98 2.75 17.46
C TRP A 21 9.21 1.43 17.42
N ARG A 22 8.68 1.05 18.57
CA ARG A 22 7.63 0.03 18.63
C ARG A 22 6.29 0.72 18.46
N HIS A 23 5.58 0.40 17.39
CA HIS A 23 4.15 0.68 17.28
C HIS A 23 3.47 -0.12 18.40
N LEU A 24 2.87 0.58 19.36
CA LEU A 24 2.22 -0.08 20.47
C LEU A 24 0.76 -0.34 20.14
N VAL A 25 0.07 0.68 19.62
CA VAL A 25 -1.37 0.64 19.36
C VAL A 25 -1.69 1.52 18.15
N LEU A 26 -2.37 0.93 17.18
CA LEU A 26 -3.10 1.64 16.14
C LEU A 26 -4.60 1.51 16.45
N THR A 27 -5.25 2.61 16.78
CA THR A 27 -6.70 2.65 17.01
C THR A 27 -7.38 3.28 15.82
N ILE A 28 -8.27 2.53 15.16
CA ILE A 28 -9.08 3.03 14.07
C ILE A 28 -10.26 3.80 14.67
N VAL A 29 -10.32 5.11 14.42
CA VAL A 29 -11.39 6.00 14.91
C VAL A 29 -12.57 5.97 13.94
N THR A 30 -12.28 6.03 12.64
CA THR A 30 -13.28 5.92 11.59
C THR A 30 -12.76 4.95 10.53
N PRO A 31 -13.33 3.74 10.45
CA PRO A 31 -12.95 2.77 9.44
C PRO A 31 -13.43 3.23 8.05
N ALA A 32 -12.77 2.73 7.01
CA ALA A 32 -13.24 2.91 5.66
C ALA A 32 -14.61 2.22 5.48
N GLY A 33 -15.59 2.92 4.91
CA GLY A 33 -16.91 2.33 4.63
C GLY A 33 -16.85 1.18 3.61
N ASN A 34 -15.82 1.17 2.77
CA ASN A 34 -15.50 0.09 1.85
C ASN A 34 -13.98 0.09 1.59
N GLN A 35 -13.37 -1.09 1.39
CA GLN A 35 -11.95 -1.26 1.09
C GLN A 35 -11.65 -1.43 -0.41
N ASN A 36 -12.64 -1.21 -1.28
CA ASN A 36 -12.50 -1.36 -2.72
C ASN A 36 -11.55 -0.31 -3.32
N LEU A 37 -10.55 -0.78 -4.08
CA LEU A 37 -9.58 0.06 -4.79
C LEU A 37 -10.15 0.71 -6.06
N VAL A 38 -11.20 0.11 -6.63
CA VAL A 38 -11.85 0.54 -7.88
C VAL A 38 -13.36 0.50 -7.72
N THR A 39 -14.06 1.35 -8.47
CA THR A 39 -15.53 1.36 -8.50
C THR A 39 -16.05 0.33 -9.51
N LEU A 40 -17.29 -0.10 -9.31
CA LEU A 40 -17.96 -1.02 -10.23
C LEU A 40 -18.10 -0.43 -11.64
N GLU A 41 -18.39 0.87 -11.74
CA GLU A 41 -18.49 1.57 -13.03
C GLU A 41 -17.17 1.55 -13.80
N THR A 42 -16.04 1.81 -13.12
CA THR A 42 -14.71 1.76 -13.75
C THR A 42 -14.38 0.36 -14.27
N VAL A 43 -14.73 -0.69 -13.50
CA VAL A 43 -14.51 -2.08 -13.93
C VAL A 43 -15.39 -2.43 -15.13
N LYS A 44 -16.67 -2.03 -15.13
CA LYS A 44 -17.57 -2.27 -16.26
C LYS A 44 -17.11 -1.57 -17.53
N ALA A 45 -16.67 -0.32 -17.40
CA ALA A 45 -16.09 0.42 -18.51
C ALA A 45 -14.84 -0.28 -19.07
N ALA A 46 -13.94 -0.73 -18.19
CA ALA A 46 -12.71 -1.41 -18.60
C ALA A 46 -12.96 -2.78 -19.27
N LEU A 47 -14.00 -3.51 -18.85
CA LEU A 47 -14.36 -4.82 -19.39
C LEU A 47 -15.37 -4.76 -20.55
N GLY A 48 -15.85 -3.57 -20.93
CA GLY A 48 -16.84 -3.40 -22.00
C GLY A 48 -18.24 -3.95 -21.66
N ILE A 49 -18.64 -3.94 -20.38
CA ILE A 49 -19.93 -4.49 -19.92
C ILE A 49 -20.95 -3.35 -19.76
N ALA A 50 -22.03 -3.37 -20.54
CA ALA A 50 -23.08 -2.35 -20.48
C ALA A 50 -24.28 -2.73 -19.58
N GLY A 51 -24.54 -4.02 -19.38
CA GLY A 51 -25.69 -4.52 -18.61
C GLY A 51 -25.46 -4.57 -17.09
N SER A 52 -26.52 -4.78 -16.29
CA SER A 52 -26.46 -4.87 -14.82
C SER A 52 -26.54 -6.30 -14.27
N ALA A 53 -26.68 -7.31 -15.12
CA ALA A 53 -26.83 -8.71 -14.71
C ALA A 53 -25.65 -9.23 -13.89
N ASP A 54 -24.44 -8.74 -14.18
CA ASP A 54 -23.19 -9.14 -13.51
C ASP A 54 -22.83 -8.23 -12.32
N ASP A 55 -23.63 -7.22 -11.97
CA ASP A 55 -23.20 -6.19 -11.01
C ASP A 55 -22.91 -6.75 -9.62
N ALA A 56 -23.72 -7.70 -9.16
CA ALA A 56 -23.52 -8.38 -7.88
C ALA A 56 -22.23 -9.22 -7.87
N SER A 57 -21.96 -9.95 -8.96
CA SER A 57 -20.77 -10.79 -9.07
C SER A 57 -19.50 -9.94 -9.20
N LEU A 58 -19.54 -8.86 -9.99
CA LEU A 58 -18.44 -7.91 -10.11
C LEU A 58 -18.15 -7.22 -8.79
N THR A 59 -19.17 -6.79 -8.04
CA THR A 59 -18.97 -6.17 -6.71
C THR A 59 -18.24 -7.11 -5.76
N PHE A 60 -18.63 -8.39 -5.74
CA PHE A 60 -17.96 -9.41 -4.93
C PHE A 60 -16.49 -9.61 -5.36
N LEU A 61 -16.23 -9.74 -6.67
CA LEU A 61 -14.88 -9.91 -7.20
C LEU A 61 -13.98 -8.70 -6.93
N ILE A 62 -14.52 -7.48 -6.97
CA ILE A 62 -13.78 -6.25 -6.62
C ILE A 62 -13.33 -6.29 -5.16
N GLY A 63 -14.21 -6.69 -4.25
CA GLY A 63 -13.88 -6.84 -2.83
C GLY A 63 -12.81 -7.90 -2.61
N GLN A 64 -12.93 -9.05 -3.28
CA GLN A 64 -11.94 -10.12 -3.23
C GLN A 64 -10.58 -9.65 -3.76
N ALA A 65 -10.54 -9.03 -4.94
CA ALA A 65 -9.32 -8.53 -5.55
C ALA A 65 -8.63 -7.48 -4.68
N SER A 66 -9.39 -6.54 -4.13
CA SER A 66 -8.86 -5.48 -3.25
C SER A 66 -8.26 -6.07 -1.97
N SER A 67 -8.93 -7.07 -1.37
CA SER A 67 -8.43 -7.79 -0.19
C SER A 67 -7.16 -8.58 -0.48
N MET A 68 -7.07 -9.24 -1.63
CA MET A 68 -5.87 -9.96 -2.07
C MET A 68 -4.67 -9.01 -2.24
N ILE A 69 -4.88 -7.85 -2.89
CA ILE A 69 -3.83 -6.83 -3.07
C ILE A 69 -3.39 -6.25 -1.71
N ALA A 70 -4.35 -5.92 -0.83
CA ALA A 70 -4.05 -5.43 0.51
C ALA A 70 -3.23 -6.43 1.35
N THR A 71 -3.59 -7.71 1.28
CA THR A 71 -2.89 -8.81 1.96
C THR A 71 -1.48 -8.99 1.39
N HIS A 72 -1.33 -8.94 0.07
CA HIS A 72 -0.05 -9.08 -0.59
C HIS A 72 0.91 -7.93 -0.25
N CYS A 73 0.42 -6.70 -0.31
CA CYS A 73 1.22 -5.52 0.05
C CYS A 73 1.40 -5.38 1.57
N GLY A 74 0.65 -6.12 2.39
CA GLY A 74 0.70 -6.05 3.85
C GLY A 74 0.19 -4.72 4.43
N ARG A 75 -0.73 -4.03 3.74
CA ARG A 75 -1.23 -2.72 4.15
C ARG A 75 -2.68 -2.47 3.76
N VAL A 76 -3.30 -1.52 4.44
CA VAL A 76 -4.60 -0.96 4.08
C VAL A 76 -4.38 0.26 3.19
N PHE A 77 -5.09 0.30 2.05
CA PHE A 77 -4.96 1.37 1.06
C PHE A 77 -6.01 2.47 1.21
N ILE A 78 -7.24 2.12 1.60
CA ILE A 78 -8.33 3.09 1.66
C ILE A 78 -8.21 3.98 2.89
N LYS A 79 -8.63 5.23 2.73
CA LYS A 79 -8.66 6.29 3.74
C LYS A 79 -9.32 5.83 5.06
N GLU A 80 -8.57 5.89 6.15
CA GLU A 80 -9.03 5.68 7.53
C GLU A 80 -8.62 6.87 8.41
N VAL A 81 -9.44 7.17 9.41
CA VAL A 81 -9.04 8.10 10.50
C VAL A 81 -8.51 7.25 11.64
N VAL A 82 -7.26 7.47 12.02
CA VAL A 82 -6.55 6.64 12.99
C VAL A 82 -5.84 7.47 14.05
N ASN A 83 -5.73 6.89 15.25
CA ASN A 83 -4.88 7.35 16.32
C ASN A 83 -3.76 6.33 16.51
N GLU A 84 -2.53 6.77 16.31
CA GLU A 84 -1.36 5.90 16.39
C GLU A 84 -0.46 6.32 17.56
N THR A 85 -0.14 5.35 18.42
CA THR A 85 0.70 5.57 19.61
C THR A 85 2.07 4.93 19.43
N PHE A 86 3.09 5.77 19.53
CA PHE A 86 4.49 5.42 19.44
C PHE A 86 5.13 5.49 20.83
N ARG A 87 5.85 4.42 21.20
CA ARG A 87 6.71 4.43 22.39
C ARG A 87 8.16 4.14 21.99
N PRO A 88 9.13 4.89 22.53
CA PRO A 88 10.53 4.62 22.26
C PRO A 88 10.92 3.29 22.91
N THR A 89 11.52 2.38 22.12
CA THR A 89 11.97 1.06 22.60
C THR A 89 13.27 1.15 23.40
N SER A 90 14.05 2.20 23.19
CA SER A 90 15.29 2.47 23.92
C SER A 90 15.38 3.94 24.32
N PRO A 91 16.04 4.25 25.46
CA PRO A 91 16.34 5.64 25.82
C PRO A 91 17.24 6.23 24.74
N GLY A 92 16.75 7.28 24.08
CA GLY A 92 17.47 7.94 23.01
C GLY A 92 16.58 8.80 22.13
N PHE A 93 17.21 9.72 21.43
CA PHE A 93 16.60 10.61 20.45
C PHE A 93 16.43 9.89 19.13
N LYS A 94 15.22 9.88 18.56
CA LYS A 94 14.98 9.29 17.24
C LYS A 94 14.56 10.37 16.24
N ALA A 95 15.06 10.24 15.01
CA ALA A 95 14.94 11.27 13.99
C ALA A 95 13.52 11.38 13.41
N ALA A 96 12.87 10.24 13.12
CA ALA A 96 11.58 10.23 12.43
C ALA A 96 10.64 9.16 12.96
N LEU A 97 9.34 9.43 12.87
CA LEU A 97 8.25 8.50 13.13
C LEU A 97 7.67 8.05 11.79
N MET A 98 7.57 6.75 11.53
CA MET A 98 6.90 6.23 10.34
C MET A 98 5.45 5.93 10.70
N LEU A 99 4.49 6.55 10.01
CA LEU A 99 3.07 6.32 10.20
C LEU A 99 2.63 5.05 9.48
N SER A 100 1.74 4.26 10.10
CA SER A 100 1.28 2.99 9.52
C SER A 100 0.32 3.17 8.33
N ARG A 101 -0.42 4.28 8.27
CA ARG A 101 -1.34 4.59 7.16
C ARG A 101 -0.74 5.71 6.32
N TYR A 102 -0.28 5.35 5.13
CA TYR A 102 0.17 6.30 4.13
C TYR A 102 -0.55 6.02 2.81
N PRO A 103 -0.69 7.01 1.91
CA PRO A 103 -0.26 8.40 2.08
C PRO A 103 -1.11 9.15 3.12
N VAL A 104 -0.52 10.10 3.83
CA VAL A 104 -1.16 10.84 4.93
C VAL A 104 -1.87 12.05 4.35
N PHE A 105 -3.20 12.10 4.44
CA PHE A 105 -3.97 13.24 3.91
C PHE A 105 -3.85 14.48 4.80
N ALA A 106 -4.05 14.30 6.11
CA ALA A 106 -4.01 15.39 7.07
C ALA A 106 -3.68 14.86 8.47
N ILE A 107 -2.89 15.64 9.22
CA ILE A 107 -2.64 15.41 10.64
C ILE A 107 -3.60 16.27 11.44
N ALA A 108 -4.41 15.64 12.30
CA ALA A 108 -5.35 16.32 13.17
C ALA A 108 -4.67 16.82 14.46
N SER A 109 -3.82 15.99 15.06
CA SER A 109 -3.01 16.40 16.20
C SER A 109 -1.78 15.51 16.39
N VAL A 110 -0.73 16.11 16.94
CA VAL A 110 0.47 15.40 17.39
C VAL A 110 0.69 15.78 18.85
N THR A 111 0.82 14.78 19.70
CA THR A 111 1.22 14.98 21.10
C THR A 111 2.55 14.31 21.35
N GLU A 112 3.46 14.98 22.06
CA GLU A 112 4.71 14.42 22.56
C GLU A 112 4.73 14.56 24.08
N ARG A 113 4.97 13.45 24.80
CA ARG A 113 4.97 13.42 26.28
C ARG A 113 3.68 14.01 26.89
N GLY A 114 2.55 13.86 26.20
CA GLY A 114 1.25 14.39 26.61
C GLY A 114 1.00 15.87 26.29
N LEU A 115 1.97 16.56 25.67
CA LEU A 115 1.80 17.95 25.23
C LEU A 115 1.49 18.01 23.74
N THR A 116 0.43 18.73 23.37
CA THR A 116 0.08 18.97 21.97
C THR A 116 1.09 19.90 21.32
N LEU A 117 1.64 19.48 20.19
CA LEU A 117 2.57 20.27 19.39
C LEU A 117 1.81 21.15 18.40
N ALA A 118 2.28 22.38 18.23
CA ALA A 118 1.85 23.24 17.13
C ALA A 118 2.34 22.67 15.78
N ALA A 119 1.65 23.01 14.68
CA ALA A 119 1.99 22.55 13.34
C ALA A 119 3.42 22.95 12.89
N SER A 120 3.97 24.05 13.43
CA SER A 120 5.36 24.46 13.19
C SER A 120 6.40 23.59 13.91
N GLY A 121 5.96 22.72 14.82
CA GLY A 121 6.83 21.84 15.60
C GLY A 121 7.14 20.52 14.92
N TYR A 122 6.58 20.24 13.74
CA TYR A 122 6.82 19.02 12.99
C TYR A 122 6.65 19.25 11.48
N ALA A 123 7.26 18.40 10.67
CA ALA A 123 6.96 18.28 9.24
C ALA A 123 6.60 16.83 8.94
N PHE A 124 5.74 16.62 7.96
CA PHE A 124 5.40 15.28 7.50
C PHE A 124 5.51 15.20 5.99
N ASP A 125 6.02 14.08 5.50
CA ASP A 125 5.95 13.73 4.10
C ASP A 125 4.65 12.96 3.84
N GLN A 126 3.80 13.56 3.01
CA GLN A 126 2.49 13.04 2.62
C GLN A 126 2.60 11.64 1.99
N ALA A 127 3.62 11.40 1.15
CA ALA A 127 3.73 10.19 0.35
C ALA A 127 4.27 9.01 1.16
N SER A 128 5.33 9.23 1.93
CA SER A 128 5.99 8.19 2.72
C SER A 128 5.38 8.00 4.12
N GLY A 129 4.59 8.96 4.61
CA GLY A 129 4.06 8.95 5.97
C GLY A 129 5.14 9.15 7.04
N VAL A 130 6.29 9.72 6.68
CA VAL A 130 7.38 10.01 7.61
C VAL A 130 7.10 11.34 8.30
N LEU A 131 7.09 11.33 9.62
CA LEU A 131 6.88 12.49 10.49
C LEU A 131 8.20 12.85 11.20
N GLU A 132 8.73 14.02 10.84
CA GLU A 132 9.97 14.57 11.36
C GLU A 132 9.68 15.65 12.39
N ARG A 133 10.52 15.70 13.43
CA ARG A 133 10.41 16.73 14.45
C ARG A 133 11.14 18.00 13.99
N ILE A 134 10.58 19.17 14.28
CA ILE A 134 11.21 20.46 13.94
C ILE A 134 11.32 21.35 15.18
N TYR A 135 12.46 22.03 15.31
CA TYR A 135 12.68 23.13 16.24
C TYR A 135 13.12 24.36 15.45
N GLY A 136 12.17 25.26 15.16
CA GLY A 136 12.43 26.42 14.31
C GLY A 136 12.78 26.00 12.88
N ASP A 137 14.04 26.21 12.50
CA ASP A 137 14.59 25.89 11.17
C ASP A 137 15.40 24.58 11.14
N ARG A 138 15.50 23.87 12.27
CA ARG A 138 16.34 22.66 12.40
C ARG A 138 15.51 21.40 12.58
N ALA A 139 15.97 20.33 11.94
CA ALA A 139 15.53 18.99 12.24
C ALA A 139 15.85 18.65 13.71
N GLY A 140 14.82 18.20 14.41
CA GLY A 140 14.87 17.80 15.80
C GLY A 140 14.80 16.29 15.94
N CYS A 141 14.76 15.87 17.20
CA CYS A 141 14.48 14.48 17.54
C CYS A 141 13.25 14.39 18.43
N TRP A 142 12.50 13.31 18.24
CA TRP A 142 11.46 12.89 19.15
C TRP A 142 12.09 12.28 20.40
N SER A 143 11.50 12.60 21.54
CA SER A 143 12.15 12.36 22.83
C SER A 143 11.25 11.67 23.87
N GLY A 144 10.05 11.25 23.47
CA GLY A 144 9.13 10.52 24.36
C GLY A 144 8.02 9.79 23.61
N ALA A 145 7.02 9.33 24.37
CA ALA A 145 5.82 8.74 23.80
C ALA A 145 5.09 9.78 22.95
N CYS A 146 4.70 9.39 21.75
CA CYS A 146 4.00 10.25 20.81
C CYS A 146 2.65 9.64 20.45
N VAL A 147 1.61 10.47 20.39
CA VAL A 147 0.30 10.06 19.86
C VAL A 147 -0.01 10.97 18.68
N VAL A 148 -0.23 10.36 17.52
CA VAL A 148 -0.54 11.06 16.28
C VAL A 148 -1.95 10.68 15.86
N ALA A 149 -2.83 11.68 15.80
CA ALA A 149 -4.16 11.53 15.23
C ALA A 149 -4.12 12.06 13.79
N TYR A 150 -4.44 11.23 12.82
CA TYR A 150 -4.32 11.60 11.41
C TYR A 150 -5.29 10.80 10.52
N THR A 151 -5.49 11.33 9.31
CA THR A 151 -6.23 10.65 8.24
C THR A 151 -5.24 10.19 7.20
N GLY A 152 -5.20 8.89 6.91
CA GLY A 152 -4.25 8.30 5.96
C GLY A 152 -4.91 7.26 5.07
N GLY A 153 -4.45 7.20 3.82
CA GLY A 153 -4.95 6.31 2.77
C GLY A 153 -5.48 7.07 1.54
N TYR A 154 -5.78 6.31 0.50
CA TYR A 154 -6.34 6.77 -0.75
C TYR A 154 -7.88 6.87 -0.67
N GLY A 155 -8.44 7.84 -1.37
CA GLY A 155 -9.89 7.99 -1.47
C GLY A 155 -10.30 9.14 -2.40
N PRO A 156 -11.58 9.18 -2.80
CA PRO A 156 -12.07 10.17 -3.75
C PRO A 156 -11.98 11.61 -3.22
N ASP A 157 -12.20 11.83 -1.92
CA ASP A 157 -12.14 13.17 -1.31
C ASP A 157 -10.73 13.57 -0.85
N GLY A 158 -9.70 12.84 -1.27
CA GLY A 158 -8.33 13.06 -0.83
C GLY A 158 -7.34 12.72 -1.91
N ILE A 159 -6.43 11.79 -1.59
CA ILE A 159 -5.40 11.36 -2.54
C ILE A 159 -6.01 10.24 -3.39
N PRO A 160 -6.14 10.42 -4.71
CA PRO A 160 -6.76 9.41 -5.57
C PRO A 160 -5.90 8.15 -5.59
N VAL A 161 -6.55 6.99 -5.74
CA VAL A 161 -5.84 5.71 -5.92
C VAL A 161 -4.99 5.80 -7.19
N PRO A 162 -3.68 5.51 -7.14
CA PRO A 162 -2.80 5.51 -8.31
C PRO A 162 -3.33 4.62 -9.44
N ALA A 163 -3.14 5.05 -10.69
CA ALA A 163 -3.60 4.32 -11.87
C ALA A 163 -3.06 2.89 -11.93
N ASP A 164 -1.83 2.66 -11.47
CA ASP A 164 -1.22 1.32 -11.42
C ASP A 164 -1.98 0.38 -10.49
N LEU A 165 -2.39 0.85 -9.30
CA LEU A 165 -3.18 0.05 -8.36
C LEU A 165 -4.59 -0.20 -8.89
N GLN A 166 -5.19 0.78 -9.59
CA GLN A 166 -6.49 0.59 -10.23
C GLN A 166 -6.41 -0.46 -11.35
N GLY A 167 -5.39 -0.36 -12.21
CA GLY A 167 -5.14 -1.32 -13.29
C GLY A 167 -4.87 -2.73 -12.76
N ALA A 168 -4.07 -2.86 -11.70
CA ALA A 168 -3.83 -4.13 -11.02
C ALA A 168 -5.12 -4.76 -10.48
N ALA A 169 -5.97 -3.97 -9.84
CA ALA A 169 -7.27 -4.44 -9.33
C ALA A 169 -8.19 -4.89 -10.48
N ILE A 170 -8.29 -4.12 -11.57
CA ILE A 170 -9.09 -4.47 -12.75
C ILE A 170 -8.59 -5.77 -13.39
N ALA A 171 -7.28 -5.90 -13.59
CA ALA A 171 -6.67 -7.10 -14.16
C ALA A 171 -6.91 -8.33 -13.28
N LEU A 172 -6.86 -8.18 -11.95
CA LEU A 172 -7.14 -9.26 -11.02
C LEU A 172 -8.63 -9.67 -11.05
N VAL A 173 -9.55 -8.70 -11.16
CA VAL A 173 -10.99 -8.98 -11.32
C VAL A 173 -11.25 -9.77 -12.61
N ASP A 174 -10.68 -9.34 -13.74
CA ASP A 174 -10.80 -10.07 -15.01
C ASP A 174 -10.22 -11.50 -14.91
N HIS A 175 -9.05 -11.64 -14.27
CA HIS A 175 -8.44 -12.95 -14.03
C HIS A 175 -9.35 -13.87 -13.20
N LEU A 176 -9.90 -13.37 -12.09
CA LEU A 176 -10.79 -14.14 -11.22
C LEU A 176 -12.10 -14.51 -11.93
N ARG A 177 -12.65 -13.60 -12.74
CA ARG A 177 -13.86 -13.84 -13.53
C ARG A 177 -13.66 -14.96 -14.54
N ARG A 178 -12.56 -14.95 -15.30
CA ARG A 178 -12.23 -16.00 -16.28
C ARG A 178 -12.00 -17.35 -15.60
N ARG A 179 -11.41 -17.34 -14.41
CA ARG A 179 -11.18 -18.57 -13.62
C ARG A 179 -12.49 -19.20 -13.15
N ALA A 180 -13.50 -18.41 -12.78
CA ALA A 180 -14.79 -18.93 -12.34
C ALA A 180 -15.53 -19.72 -13.44
N GLY A 181 -15.34 -19.37 -14.71
CA GLY A 181 -15.93 -20.10 -15.85
C GLY A 181 -15.06 -21.22 -16.44
N SER A 182 -13.83 -21.39 -15.95
CA SER A 182 -12.89 -22.38 -16.49
C SER A 182 -12.80 -23.61 -15.61
N ASN A 183 -12.57 -24.79 -16.20
CA ASN A 183 -12.31 -26.01 -15.42
C ASN A 183 -10.85 -26.02 -14.92
N PRO A 184 -10.58 -25.88 -13.61
CA PRO A 184 -9.23 -25.73 -13.08
C PRO A 184 -8.38 -27.01 -13.15
N MET A 185 -8.97 -28.17 -13.47
CA MET A 185 -8.25 -29.45 -13.57
C MET A 185 -7.64 -29.70 -14.96
N VAL A 186 -7.99 -28.88 -15.96
CA VAL A 186 -7.46 -29.02 -17.32
C VAL A 186 -6.09 -28.34 -17.41
N ARG A 187 -5.04 -29.14 -17.60
CA ARG A 187 -3.62 -28.68 -17.66
C ARG A 187 -3.12 -28.45 -19.09
N SER A 188 -3.60 -29.25 -20.03
CA SER A 188 -3.30 -29.12 -21.45
C SER A 188 -4.53 -29.51 -22.26
N SER A 189 -4.73 -28.84 -23.39
CA SER A 189 -5.74 -29.20 -24.36
C SER A 189 -5.09 -29.29 -25.73
N GLU A 190 -5.22 -30.45 -26.37
CA GLU A 190 -4.70 -30.69 -27.71
C GLU A 190 -5.87 -30.93 -28.65
N ILE A 191 -5.88 -30.21 -29.78
CA ILE A 191 -6.84 -30.44 -30.85
C ILE A 191 -6.04 -30.80 -32.09
N ALA A 192 -6.16 -32.06 -32.51
CA ALA A 192 -5.41 -32.63 -33.61
C ALA A 192 -5.58 -31.79 -34.90
N GLY A 193 -4.47 -31.38 -35.50
CA GLY A 193 -4.43 -30.60 -36.75
C GLY A 193 -4.61 -29.10 -36.60
N ILE A 194 -4.80 -28.56 -35.39
CA ILE A 194 -4.98 -27.11 -35.15
C ILE A 194 -3.88 -26.57 -34.23
N GLY A 195 -3.63 -27.20 -33.09
CA GLY A 195 -2.61 -26.76 -32.14
C GLY A 195 -2.80 -27.32 -30.74
N SER A 196 -1.82 -27.05 -29.89
CA SER A 196 -1.83 -27.40 -28.47
C SER A 196 -1.75 -26.14 -27.62
N ASN A 197 -2.55 -26.10 -26.55
CA ASN A 197 -2.48 -25.07 -25.52
C ASN A 197 -2.04 -25.72 -24.20
N THR A 198 -0.98 -25.18 -23.61
CA THR A 198 -0.52 -25.53 -22.27
C THR A 198 -0.87 -24.40 -21.31
N TYR A 199 -1.54 -24.73 -20.21
CA TYR A 199 -1.92 -23.75 -19.19
C TYR A 199 -0.93 -23.82 -18.03
N GLU A 200 -0.31 -22.69 -17.69
CA GLU A 200 0.58 -22.61 -16.54
C GLU A 200 -0.22 -22.58 -15.24
N VAL A 201 0.28 -23.29 -14.23
CA VAL A 201 -0.24 -23.19 -12.87
C VAL A 201 0.59 -22.14 -12.14
N PRO A 202 0.00 -21.01 -11.72
CA PRO A 202 0.75 -20.00 -10.99
C PRO A 202 1.23 -20.58 -9.65
N SER A 203 2.47 -20.29 -9.30
CA SER A 203 3.08 -20.65 -8.02
C SER A 203 2.59 -19.74 -6.87
N THR A 204 1.96 -18.62 -7.20
CA THR A 204 1.46 -17.59 -6.30
C THR A 204 -0.04 -17.36 -6.47
N ALA A 205 -0.70 -16.84 -5.43
CA ALA A 205 -2.13 -16.56 -5.46
C ALA A 205 -2.51 -15.39 -6.38
N ILE A 206 -1.56 -14.50 -6.68
CA ILE A 206 -1.71 -13.35 -7.58
C ILE A 206 -0.78 -13.57 -8.79
N PRO A 207 -1.26 -13.43 -10.03
CA PRO A 207 -0.43 -13.50 -11.24
C PRO A 207 0.77 -12.55 -11.22
N GLU A 208 1.91 -13.01 -11.74
CA GLU A 208 3.20 -12.28 -11.66
C GLU A 208 3.19 -10.91 -12.33
N PHE A 209 2.49 -10.77 -13.45
CA PHE A 209 2.38 -9.48 -14.15
C PHE A 209 1.65 -8.42 -13.31
N ILE A 210 0.77 -8.84 -12.39
CA ILE A 210 0.08 -7.97 -11.44
C ILE A 210 1.04 -7.65 -10.28
N THR A 211 1.75 -8.65 -9.75
CA THR A 211 2.75 -8.49 -8.68
C THR A 211 3.77 -7.40 -9.01
N CYS A 212 4.32 -7.40 -10.23
CA CYS A 212 5.31 -6.40 -10.66
C CYS A 212 4.80 -4.95 -10.54
N SER A 213 3.51 -4.71 -10.81
CA SER A 213 2.91 -3.36 -10.71
C SER A 213 2.62 -2.91 -9.28
N ILE A 214 2.40 -3.86 -8.35
CA ILE A 214 2.04 -3.57 -6.96
C ILE A 214 3.22 -3.61 -5.98
N GLU A 215 4.35 -4.21 -6.39
CA GLU A 215 5.56 -4.33 -5.55
C GLU A 215 6.07 -2.99 -4.98
N PRO A 216 6.06 -1.86 -5.73
CA PRO A 216 6.48 -0.57 -5.17
C PRO A 216 5.64 -0.09 -3.99
N TYR A 217 4.40 -0.58 -3.86
CA TYR A 217 3.45 -0.18 -2.82
C TYR A 217 3.49 -1.07 -1.58
N ARG A 218 4.32 -2.12 -1.60
CA ARG A 218 4.47 -3.05 -0.48
C ARG A 218 4.96 -2.33 0.77
N ALA A 219 4.38 -2.70 1.91
CA ALA A 219 4.81 -2.15 3.19
C ALA A 219 6.30 -2.40 3.42
N LEU A 220 7.03 -1.33 3.74
CA LEU A 220 8.42 -1.44 4.17
C LEU A 220 8.46 -2.33 5.42
N PRO A 221 9.39 -3.31 5.49
CA PRO A 221 9.52 -4.18 6.65
C PRO A 221 9.79 -3.31 7.88
N ILE A 222 8.84 -3.34 8.81
CA ILE A 222 8.92 -2.68 10.10
C ILE A 222 9.80 -3.59 10.97
N GLY A 223 11.11 -3.50 10.81
CA GLY A 223 12.10 -4.27 11.57
C GLY A 223 12.31 -3.72 12.97
#